data_AF-A0A257JGB0-F1
#
_entry.id   AF-A0A257JGB0-F1
#
_cell.length_a   1.000
_cell.length_b   1.000
_cell.length_c   1.000
_cell.angle_alpha   90.00
_cell.angle_beta   90.00
_cell.angle_gamma   90.00
#
_symmetry.space_group_name_H-M   'P 1'
#
loop_
_entity.id
_entity.type
_entity.pdbx_description
1 polymer ?
#
loop_
_entity_poly.entity_id
_entity_poly.type
_entity_poly.pdbx_seq_one_letter_code
_entity_poly.pdbx_strand_id
1 'polypeptide(L)'
;PTGAREWTRLELGSLKAAVLTEAGPNGSLRQLRSAWSYDAPLPEPVPGGRAVLALPRLDLSAWQAEAGTSSRPEDLQALPQSVLIRTPELLAGGRRLSGVVLDLQRQATPGEEGWLARLVSDQAAGTVDWREARRPGTEGRIKARLSRLQLPPAEADNVADSMAGLLDRAPASVPALDIEIDDFELRGHRLGKLAVEAVNRAAGESGNPRAEWQLTRLQLNNPDARLTANGRWQAVAGSNRRHKAQ
;
A
#
# COMPACT_ATOMS: atom_id res chain seq x y z
N PRO A 1 -35.40 -18.39 -9.86
CA PRO A 1 -34.91 -19.37 -8.87
C PRO A 1 -33.58 -18.93 -8.26
N THR A 2 -33.57 -18.65 -6.96
CA THR A 2 -32.34 -18.44 -6.18
C THR A 2 -31.55 -19.75 -6.15
N GLY A 3 -30.22 -19.67 -6.34
CA GLY A 3 -29.34 -20.83 -6.31
C GLY A 3 -29.28 -21.50 -4.94
N ALA A 4 -28.85 -22.76 -4.89
CA ALA A 4 -28.57 -23.45 -3.63
C ALA A 4 -27.45 -22.72 -2.89
N ARG A 5 -27.63 -22.49 -1.58
CA ARG A 5 -26.65 -21.82 -0.72
C ARG A 5 -25.99 -22.81 0.21
N GLU A 6 -24.67 -22.75 0.31
CA GLU A 6 -23.89 -23.70 1.08
C GLU A 6 -22.87 -22.99 1.97
N TRP A 7 -22.76 -23.45 3.21
CA TRP A 7 -21.71 -23.03 4.14
C TRP A 7 -20.54 -24.00 4.09
N THR A 8 -19.36 -23.49 3.78
CA THR A 8 -18.10 -24.21 3.93
C THR A 8 -17.34 -23.64 5.13
N ARG A 9 -16.88 -24.51 6.02
CA ARG A 9 -15.99 -24.15 7.13
C ARG A 9 -14.68 -24.91 7.00
N LEU A 10 -13.58 -24.21 7.23
CA LEU A 10 -12.23 -24.76 7.19
C LEU A 10 -11.53 -24.43 8.51
N GLU A 11 -10.88 -25.42 9.10
CA GLU A 11 -9.98 -25.24 10.24
C GLU A 11 -8.69 -26.04 9.96
N LEU A 12 -7.57 -25.34 9.79
CA LEU A 12 -6.27 -25.91 9.53
C LEU A 12 -5.24 -25.27 10.47
N GLY A 13 -5.01 -25.92 11.62
CA GLY A 13 -4.17 -25.36 12.67
C GLY A 13 -4.69 -24.00 13.13
N SER A 14 -3.86 -22.96 13.02
CA SER A 14 -4.22 -21.58 13.38
C SER A 14 -5.10 -20.88 12.33
N LEU A 15 -5.22 -21.44 11.12
CA LEU A 15 -6.06 -20.88 10.06
C LEU A 15 -7.51 -21.37 10.23
N LYS A 16 -8.46 -20.43 10.23
CA LYS A 16 -9.89 -20.74 10.21
C LYS A 16 -10.58 -19.91 9.13
N ALA A 17 -11.60 -20.48 8.50
CA ALA A 17 -12.42 -19.77 7.54
C ALA A 17 -13.87 -20.23 7.57
N ALA A 18 -14.79 -19.33 7.23
CA ALA A 18 -16.18 -19.65 6.93
C ALA A 18 -16.61 -18.88 5.68
N VAL A 19 -17.11 -19.60 4.69
CA VAL A 19 -17.53 -19.04 3.40
C VAL A 19 -18.94 -19.51 3.09
N LEU A 20 -19.81 -18.57 2.70
CA LEU A 20 -21.14 -18.85 2.18
C LEU A 20 -21.12 -18.65 0.67
N THR A 21 -21.41 -19.70 -0.08
CA THR A 21 -21.49 -19.67 -1.54
C THR A 21 -22.93 -19.87 -2.01
N GLU A 22 -23.21 -19.41 -3.23
CA GLU A 22 -24.47 -19.65 -3.94
C GLU A 22 -24.15 -20.23 -5.32
N ALA A 23 -24.78 -21.36 -5.65
CA ALA A 23 -24.62 -22.01 -6.94
C ALA A 23 -25.39 -21.25 -8.03
N GLY A 24 -24.67 -20.80 -9.06
CA GLY A 24 -25.22 -20.18 -10.26
C GLY A 24 -25.77 -21.21 -11.26
N PRO A 25 -26.57 -20.75 -12.24
CA PRO A 25 -27.25 -21.62 -13.20
C PRO A 25 -26.31 -22.41 -14.13
N ASN A 26 -25.04 -22.02 -14.23
CA ASN A 26 -23.99 -22.68 -15.01
C ASN A 26 -23.01 -23.49 -14.13
N GLY A 27 -23.35 -23.75 -12.86
CA GLY A 27 -22.44 -24.38 -11.91
C GLY A 27 -21.35 -23.46 -11.35
N SER A 28 -21.38 -22.16 -11.67
CA SER A 28 -20.49 -21.19 -11.00
C SER A 28 -20.81 -21.08 -9.52
N LEU A 29 -19.80 -20.88 -8.67
CA LEU A 29 -19.99 -20.60 -7.26
C LEU A 29 -19.76 -19.13 -7.00
N ARG A 30 -20.80 -18.42 -6.55
CA ARG A 30 -20.69 -17.02 -6.14
C ARG A 30 -20.49 -16.94 -4.63
N GLN A 31 -19.36 -16.36 -4.20
CA GLN A 31 -19.16 -16.04 -2.78
C GLN A 31 -20.13 -14.93 -2.35
N LEU A 32 -20.98 -15.22 -1.38
CA LEU A 32 -21.90 -14.26 -0.78
C LEU A 32 -21.31 -13.60 0.46
N ARG A 33 -20.65 -14.39 1.32
CA ARG A 33 -20.03 -13.94 2.57
C ARG A 33 -18.77 -14.74 2.85
N SER A 34 -17.79 -14.12 3.50
CA SER A 34 -16.64 -14.85 3.99
C SER A 34 -16.04 -14.24 5.26
N ALA A 35 -15.41 -15.09 6.05
CA ALA A 35 -14.57 -14.74 7.18
C ALA A 35 -13.31 -15.60 7.15
N TRP A 36 -12.19 -15.00 7.53
CA TRP A 36 -10.90 -15.66 7.64
C TRP A 36 -10.23 -15.21 8.94
N SER A 37 -9.51 -16.12 9.59
CA SER A 37 -8.65 -15.76 10.72
C SER A 37 -7.39 -16.59 10.76
N TYR A 38 -6.29 -15.99 11.20
CA TYR A 38 -5.06 -16.70 11.53
C TYR A 38 -4.65 -16.34 12.96
N ASP A 39 -4.49 -17.35 13.81
CA ASP A 39 -4.12 -17.23 15.23
C ASP A 39 -5.00 -16.23 16.02
N ALA A 40 -6.26 -16.13 15.61
CA ALA A 40 -7.27 -15.26 16.17
C ALA A 40 -8.65 -15.94 16.11
N PRO A 41 -9.64 -15.48 16.90
CA PRO A 41 -11.02 -15.92 16.74
C PRO A 41 -11.54 -15.61 15.33
N LEU A 42 -12.31 -16.54 14.76
CA LEU A 42 -12.95 -16.33 13.45
C LEU A 42 -13.99 -15.19 13.57
N PRO A 43 -13.87 -14.12 12.78
CA PRO A 43 -14.86 -13.03 12.81
C PRO A 43 -16.18 -13.46 12.19
N GLU A 44 -17.22 -12.64 12.35
CA GLU A 44 -18.49 -12.86 11.65
C GLU A 44 -18.30 -12.77 10.13
N PRO A 45 -18.82 -13.74 9.34
CA PRO A 45 -18.77 -13.65 7.89
C PRO A 45 -19.67 -12.55 7.33
N VAL A 46 -19.05 -11.65 6.58
CA VAL A 46 -19.71 -10.48 5.99
C VAL A 46 -19.68 -10.53 4.45
N PRO A 47 -20.61 -9.84 3.76
CA PRO A 47 -20.47 -9.59 2.33
C PRO A 47 -19.13 -8.91 2.03
N GLY A 48 -18.47 -9.32 0.94
CA GLY A 48 -17.13 -8.81 0.60
C GLY A 48 -15.98 -9.39 1.41
N GLY A 49 -16.26 -10.09 2.51
CA GLY A 49 -15.25 -10.82 3.26
C GLY A 49 -14.49 -10.00 4.30
N ARG A 50 -14.14 -10.65 5.41
CA ARG A 50 -13.30 -10.08 6.47
C ARG A 50 -12.21 -11.05 6.90
N ALA A 51 -10.99 -10.55 7.09
CA ALA A 51 -9.88 -11.31 7.65
C ALA A 51 -9.34 -10.66 8.93
N VAL A 52 -9.02 -11.49 9.93
CA VAL A 52 -8.33 -11.08 11.17
C VAL A 52 -7.09 -11.94 11.36
N LEU A 53 -5.91 -11.33 11.21
CA LEU A 53 -4.63 -12.04 11.20
C LEU A 53 -3.79 -11.57 12.40
N ALA A 54 -3.49 -12.48 13.33
CA ALA A 54 -2.49 -12.28 14.35
C ALA A 54 -1.21 -13.01 13.94
N LEU A 55 -0.16 -12.27 13.62
CA LEU A 55 1.09 -12.82 13.10
C LEU A 55 2.22 -12.53 14.09
N PRO A 56 3.16 -13.45 14.32
CA PRO A 56 4.31 -13.18 15.17
C PRO A 56 5.30 -12.18 14.54
N ARG A 57 5.42 -12.22 13.22
CA ARG A 57 6.21 -11.29 12.39
C ARG A 57 5.62 -11.26 10.99
N LEU A 58 5.60 -10.08 10.36
CA LEU A 58 5.17 -9.91 8.97
C LEU A 58 6.29 -9.23 8.18
N ASP A 59 6.75 -9.88 7.10
CA ASP A 59 7.67 -9.28 6.13
C ASP A 59 6.93 -9.04 4.82
N LEU A 60 6.66 -7.77 4.50
CA LEU A 60 5.89 -7.41 3.32
C LEU A 60 6.66 -7.65 2.03
N SER A 61 7.99 -7.52 2.05
CA SER A 61 8.81 -7.71 0.85
C SER A 61 8.88 -9.19 0.48
N ALA A 62 9.02 -10.06 1.48
CA ALA A 62 8.94 -11.51 1.28
C ALA A 62 7.54 -11.93 0.77
N TRP A 63 6.48 -11.39 1.39
CA TRP A 63 5.11 -11.70 0.96
C TRP A 63 4.79 -11.24 -0.46
N GLN A 64 5.25 -10.04 -0.85
CA GLN A 64 5.06 -9.52 -2.21
C GLN A 64 5.79 -10.37 -3.26
N ALA A 65 6.99 -10.85 -2.96
CA ALA A 65 7.74 -11.72 -3.85
C ALA A 65 6.99 -13.03 -4.15
N GLU A 66 6.35 -13.61 -3.13
CA GLU A 66 5.53 -14.81 -3.27
C GLU A 66 4.22 -14.50 -4.02
N ALA A 67 3.51 -13.43 -3.64
CA ALA A 67 2.21 -13.07 -4.21
C ALA A 67 2.26 -12.69 -5.70
N GLY A 68 3.38 -12.11 -6.16
CA GLY A 68 3.60 -11.70 -7.54
C GLY A 68 3.74 -12.85 -8.54
N THR A 69 3.86 -14.10 -8.08
CA THR A 69 4.15 -15.26 -8.94
C THR A 69 2.92 -16.04 -9.40
N SER A 70 1.73 -15.82 -8.82
CA SER A 70 0.64 -16.81 -8.92
C SER A 70 -0.80 -16.31 -8.80
N SER A 71 -1.08 -15.00 -8.85
CA SER A 71 -2.47 -14.51 -8.73
C SER A 71 -3.21 -14.48 -10.07
N ARG A 72 -4.29 -15.28 -10.20
CA ARG A 72 -5.24 -15.14 -11.30
C ARG A 72 -6.25 -14.04 -10.96
N PRO A 73 -6.86 -13.36 -11.96
CA PRO A 73 -7.87 -12.32 -11.70
C PRO A 73 -9.06 -12.79 -10.85
N GLU A 74 -9.41 -14.08 -10.94
CA GLU A 74 -10.48 -14.71 -10.16
C GLU A 74 -10.11 -14.86 -8.67
N ASP A 75 -8.83 -15.12 -8.37
CA ASP A 75 -8.33 -15.24 -7.00
C ASP A 75 -8.38 -13.88 -6.27
N LEU A 76 -8.19 -12.79 -7.02
CA LEU A 76 -8.27 -11.42 -6.50
C LEU A 76 -9.70 -11.00 -6.14
N GLN A 77 -10.72 -11.58 -6.78
CA GLN A 77 -12.13 -11.32 -6.46
C GLN A 77 -12.59 -12.04 -5.18
N ALA A 78 -11.87 -13.10 -4.78
CA ALA A 78 -12.14 -13.83 -3.54
C ALA A 78 -11.47 -13.20 -2.31
N LEU A 79 -10.58 -12.21 -2.51
CA LEU A 79 -9.89 -11.54 -1.42
C LEU A 79 -10.86 -10.77 -0.51
N PRO A 80 -10.64 -10.81 0.81
CA PRO A 80 -11.45 -10.06 1.76
C PRO A 80 -11.32 -8.55 1.52
N GLN A 81 -12.45 -7.85 1.54
CA GLN A 81 -12.52 -6.40 1.46
C GLN A 81 -12.05 -5.71 2.74
N SER A 82 -12.03 -6.41 3.87
CA SER A 82 -11.55 -5.88 5.15
C SER A 82 -10.52 -6.81 5.78
N VAL A 83 -9.37 -6.29 6.17
CA VAL A 83 -8.29 -7.06 6.78
C VAL A 83 -7.77 -6.32 8.00
N LEU A 84 -7.84 -6.96 9.17
CA LEU A 84 -7.19 -6.50 10.39
C LEU A 84 -5.96 -7.36 10.63
N ILE A 85 -4.79 -6.74 10.67
CA ILE A 85 -3.51 -7.40 10.95
C ILE A 85 -2.99 -6.88 12.29
N ARG A 86 -2.58 -7.80 13.16
CA ARG A 86 -1.86 -7.52 14.40
C ARG A 86 -0.53 -8.25 14.34
N THR A 87 0.56 -7.52 14.49
CA THR A 87 1.89 -8.14 14.53
C THR A 87 2.82 -7.37 15.47
N PRO A 88 3.57 -8.05 16.36
CA PRO A 88 4.61 -7.42 17.16
C PRO A 88 5.68 -6.74 16.28
N GLU A 89 5.94 -7.30 15.10
CA GLU A 89 6.99 -6.83 14.19
C GLU A 89 6.52 -6.84 12.73
N LEU A 90 6.67 -5.71 12.05
CA LEU A 90 6.43 -5.56 10.61
C LEU A 90 7.69 -5.05 9.94
N LEU A 91 8.13 -5.75 8.90
CA LEU A 91 9.21 -5.34 8.02
C LEU A 91 8.64 -4.86 6.68
N ALA A 92 8.90 -3.61 6.33
CA ALA A 92 8.30 -2.97 5.17
C ALA A 92 9.29 -2.02 4.47
N GLY A 93 9.86 -2.46 3.33
CA GLY A 93 10.80 -1.64 2.55
C GLY A 93 12.04 -1.26 3.34
N GLY A 94 12.68 -2.24 3.99
CA GLY A 94 13.89 -2.05 4.79
C GLY A 94 13.69 -1.35 6.13
N ARG A 95 12.43 -1.23 6.61
CA ARG A 95 12.07 -0.57 7.87
C ARG A 95 11.41 -1.54 8.83
N ARG A 96 11.61 -1.34 10.13
CA ARG A 96 11.02 -2.14 11.19
C ARG A 96 10.02 -1.31 11.98
N LEU A 97 8.76 -1.71 11.91
CA LEU A 97 7.70 -1.17 12.75
C LEU A 97 7.38 -2.17 13.87
N SER A 98 7.24 -1.66 15.09
CA SER A 98 6.95 -2.47 16.28
C SER A 98 5.53 -2.19 16.79
N GLY A 99 4.88 -3.21 17.35
CA GLY A 99 3.55 -3.09 17.93
C GLY A 99 2.47 -2.71 16.92
N VAL A 100 2.48 -3.34 15.75
CA VAL A 100 1.65 -2.94 14.61
C VAL A 100 0.23 -3.45 14.71
N VAL A 101 -0.71 -2.53 14.55
CA VAL A 101 -2.11 -2.80 14.21
C VAL A 101 -2.42 -2.09 12.90
N LEU A 102 -2.78 -2.88 11.87
CA LEU A 102 -3.08 -2.40 10.53
C LEU A 102 -4.49 -2.82 10.13
N ASP A 103 -5.36 -1.87 9.84
CA ASP A 103 -6.72 -2.07 9.32
C ASP A 103 -6.76 -1.64 7.85
N LEU A 104 -6.98 -2.59 6.95
CA LEU A 104 -7.09 -2.38 5.51
C LEU A 104 -8.55 -2.54 5.08
N GLN A 105 -9.06 -1.57 4.33
CA GLN A 105 -10.40 -1.57 3.78
C GLN A 105 -10.32 -1.31 2.28
N ARG A 106 -10.81 -2.24 1.47
CA ARG A 106 -10.89 -2.11 0.03
C ARG A 106 -12.05 -1.19 -0.32
N GLN A 107 -11.75 -0.18 -1.13
CA GLN A 107 -12.74 0.66 -1.78
C GLN A 107 -13.00 0.06 -3.16
N ALA A 108 -14.21 -0.43 -3.37
CA ALA A 108 -14.61 -1.11 -4.62
C ALA A 108 -15.65 -0.30 -5.41
N THR A 109 -15.83 0.98 -5.07
CA THR A 109 -16.72 1.89 -5.79
C THR A 109 -16.14 2.14 -7.18
N PRO A 110 -16.91 1.94 -8.27
CA PRO A 110 -16.43 2.17 -9.63
C PRO A 110 -15.82 3.57 -9.82
N GLY A 111 -14.59 3.64 -10.33
CA GLY A 111 -13.83 4.89 -10.54
C GLY A 111 -13.10 5.43 -9.30
N GLU A 112 -13.24 4.73 -8.19
CA GLU A 112 -12.70 5.04 -6.87
C GLU A 112 -12.02 3.83 -6.22
N GLU A 113 -11.65 2.85 -7.04
CA GLU A 113 -11.00 1.62 -6.62
C GLU A 113 -9.70 1.95 -5.87
N GLY A 114 -9.52 1.29 -4.73
CA GLY A 114 -8.41 1.62 -3.84
C GLY A 114 -8.42 0.86 -2.52
N TRP A 115 -7.52 1.28 -1.64
CA TRP A 115 -7.38 0.77 -0.29
C TRP A 115 -7.22 1.92 0.70
N LEU A 116 -8.02 1.88 1.77
CA LEU A 116 -7.83 2.71 2.94
C LEU A 116 -7.12 1.87 4.01
N ALA A 117 -5.93 2.30 4.41
CA ALA A 117 -5.13 1.70 5.46
C ALA A 117 -5.11 2.61 6.69
N ARG A 118 -5.41 2.07 7.87
CA ARG A 118 -5.17 2.73 9.16
C ARG A 118 -4.09 1.97 9.90
N LEU A 119 -3.03 2.67 10.29
CA LEU A 119 -1.87 2.10 10.95
C LEU A 119 -1.70 2.72 12.32
N VAL A 120 -1.44 1.89 13.32
CA VAL A 120 -0.89 2.29 14.61
C VAL A 120 0.30 1.40 14.92
N SER A 121 1.40 2.02 15.33
CA SER A 121 2.65 1.39 15.74
C SER A 121 3.43 2.35 16.63
N ASP A 122 4.54 1.90 17.19
CA ASP A 122 5.42 2.76 17.99
C ASP A 122 6.00 3.91 17.15
N GLN A 123 6.39 3.62 15.90
CA GLN A 123 7.06 4.56 15.00
C GLN A 123 6.10 5.40 14.16
N ALA A 124 4.93 4.88 13.81
CA ALA A 124 4.00 5.55 12.89
C ALA A 124 2.54 5.35 13.27
N ALA A 125 1.74 6.41 13.12
CA ALA A 125 0.30 6.37 13.34
C ALA A 125 -0.45 7.28 12.34
N GLY A 126 -1.54 6.78 11.77
CA GLY A 126 -2.38 7.55 10.87
C GLY A 126 -3.13 6.73 9.83
N THR A 127 -3.50 7.40 8.74
CA THR A 127 -4.29 6.83 7.65
C THR A 127 -3.60 7.06 6.30
N VAL A 128 -3.66 6.06 5.43
CA VAL A 128 -3.20 6.11 4.04
C VAL A 128 -4.34 5.68 3.13
N ASP A 129 -4.75 6.53 2.20
CA ASP A 129 -5.69 6.24 1.13
C ASP A 129 -4.91 6.07 -0.17
N TRP A 130 -4.88 4.86 -0.70
CA TRP A 130 -4.34 4.54 -2.01
C TRP A 130 -5.48 4.39 -3.00
N ARG A 131 -5.38 5.09 -4.13
CA ARG A 131 -6.30 4.96 -5.26
C ARG A 131 -5.56 4.39 -6.45
N GLU A 132 -6.19 3.41 -7.08
CA GLU A 132 -5.70 2.80 -8.30
C GLU A 132 -5.71 3.79 -9.46
N ALA A 133 -4.88 3.50 -10.46
CA ALA A 133 -4.84 4.28 -11.69
C ALA A 133 -6.18 4.20 -12.44
N ARG A 134 -6.77 5.36 -12.74
CA ARG A 134 -8.04 5.44 -13.48
C ARG A 134 -7.91 5.12 -14.97
N ARG A 135 -6.69 5.16 -15.52
CA ARG A 135 -6.42 4.91 -16.93
C ARG A 135 -5.20 4.00 -17.08
N PRO A 136 -5.22 3.07 -18.07
CA PRO A 136 -4.02 2.33 -18.45
C PRO A 136 -2.85 3.29 -18.76
N GLY A 137 -1.66 3.02 -18.21
CA GLY A 137 -0.49 3.87 -18.40
C GLY A 137 -0.43 5.12 -17.52
N THR A 138 -1.30 5.24 -16.52
CA THR A 138 -1.18 6.24 -15.44
C THR A 138 -0.89 5.54 -14.12
N GLU A 139 -0.31 6.26 -13.17
CA GLU A 139 -0.05 5.73 -11.83
C GLU A 139 -1.18 6.05 -10.85
N GLY A 140 -1.24 5.25 -9.79
CA GLY A 140 -2.13 5.49 -8.66
C GLY A 140 -1.80 6.78 -7.91
N ARG A 141 -2.65 7.11 -6.93
CA ARG A 141 -2.46 8.23 -6.01
C ARG A 141 -2.38 7.71 -4.59
N ILE A 142 -1.45 8.27 -3.81
CA ILE A 142 -1.35 8.03 -2.38
C ILE A 142 -1.65 9.33 -1.65
N LYS A 143 -2.63 9.29 -0.76
CA LYS A 143 -2.87 10.32 0.24
C LYS A 143 -2.54 9.75 1.62
N ALA A 144 -1.69 10.42 2.38
CA ALA A 144 -1.39 10.02 3.75
C ALA A 144 -1.64 11.19 4.70
N ARG A 145 -2.27 10.89 5.83
CA ARG A 145 -2.47 11.78 6.95
C ARG A 145 -1.98 11.07 8.20
N LEU A 146 -0.79 11.43 8.64
CA LEU A 146 -0.10 10.78 9.75
C LEU A 146 -0.05 11.74 10.94
N SER A 147 -0.51 11.27 12.10
CA SER A 147 -0.33 12.02 13.34
C SER A 147 1.11 11.92 13.84
N ARG A 148 1.81 10.83 13.49
CA ARG A 148 3.20 10.59 13.84
C ARG A 148 3.91 9.80 12.75
N LEU A 149 5.15 10.18 12.46
CA LEU A 149 6.12 9.34 11.75
C LEU A 149 7.52 9.57 12.33
N GLN A 150 8.14 8.49 12.82
CA GLN A 150 9.52 8.46 13.28
C GLN A 150 10.36 7.65 12.30
N LEU A 151 11.46 8.24 11.83
CA LEU A 151 12.43 7.59 10.96
C LEU A 151 13.79 7.49 11.69
N PRO A 152 14.11 6.34 12.30
CA PRO A 152 15.40 6.11 12.95
C PRO A 152 16.58 6.24 11.97
N PRO A 153 17.82 6.48 12.46
CA PRO A 153 19.01 6.63 11.61
C PRO A 153 19.22 5.51 10.60
N ALA A 154 19.10 4.25 11.04
CA ALA A 154 19.28 3.07 10.19
C ALA A 154 18.26 2.97 9.05
N GLU A 155 17.11 3.62 9.18
CA GLU A 155 16.02 3.59 8.20
C GLU A 155 16.04 4.80 7.27
N ALA A 156 16.53 5.95 7.74
CA ALA A 156 16.57 7.19 6.98
C ALA A 156 17.39 7.07 5.69
N ASP A 157 18.53 6.37 5.75
CA ASP A 157 19.41 6.18 4.58
C ASP A 157 18.74 5.28 3.54
N ASN A 158 18.10 4.20 3.99
CA ASN A 158 17.38 3.27 3.11
C ASN A 158 16.26 3.96 2.32
N VAL A 159 15.56 4.93 2.92
CA VAL A 159 14.48 5.68 2.25
C VAL A 159 15.03 6.56 1.12
N ALA A 160 16.14 7.27 1.37
CA ALA A 160 16.74 8.14 0.37
C ALA A 160 17.21 7.33 -0.84
N ASP A 161 17.91 6.21 -0.61
CA ASP A 161 18.43 5.34 -1.67
C ASP A 161 17.31 4.65 -2.45
N SER A 162 16.27 4.17 -1.77
CA SER A 162 15.12 3.53 -2.43
C SER A 162 14.36 4.51 -3.33
N MET A 163 14.18 5.74 -2.86
CA MET A 163 13.50 6.78 -3.64
C MET A 163 14.35 7.20 -4.84
N ALA A 164 15.65 7.43 -4.64
CA ALA A 164 16.58 7.77 -5.72
C ALA A 164 16.59 6.67 -6.80
N GLY A 165 16.70 5.41 -6.40
CA GLY A 165 16.69 4.28 -7.33
C GLY A 165 15.39 4.12 -8.11
N LEU A 166 14.23 4.44 -7.51
CA LEU A 166 12.93 4.39 -8.19
C LEU A 166 12.76 5.55 -9.18
N LEU A 167 13.16 6.76 -8.76
CA LEU A 167 13.16 7.95 -9.62
C LEU A 167 14.10 7.81 -10.82
N ASP A 168 15.26 7.15 -10.67
CA ASP A 168 16.21 6.95 -11.77
C ASP A 168 15.73 5.92 -12.80
N ARG A 169 15.08 4.83 -12.35
CA ARG A 169 14.68 3.72 -13.23
C ARG A 169 13.36 3.97 -13.93
N ALA A 170 12.40 4.55 -13.23
CA ALA A 170 11.04 4.70 -13.73
C ALA A 170 10.30 5.86 -13.03
N PRO A 171 10.61 7.13 -13.35
CA PRO A 171 9.85 8.26 -12.80
C PRO A 171 8.35 8.19 -13.15
N ALA A 172 8.03 7.54 -14.27
CA ALA A 172 6.66 7.27 -14.70
C ALA A 172 5.89 6.36 -13.75
N SER A 173 6.57 5.54 -12.93
CA SER A 173 5.95 4.57 -12.03
C SER A 173 5.82 5.07 -10.58
N VAL A 174 6.16 6.33 -10.32
CA VAL A 174 5.99 6.94 -9.00
C VAL A 174 4.55 7.42 -8.88
N PRO A 175 3.80 7.08 -7.82
CA PRO A 175 2.45 7.60 -7.65
C PRO A 175 2.42 9.10 -7.37
N ALA A 176 1.28 9.72 -7.63
CA ALA A 176 1.01 11.07 -7.14
C ALA A 176 0.90 11.03 -5.60
N LEU A 177 1.52 12.00 -4.92
CA LEU A 177 1.62 12.02 -3.46
C LEU A 177 0.93 13.25 -2.87
N ASP A 178 0.24 13.05 -1.76
CA ASP A 178 -0.29 14.11 -0.88
C ASP A 178 -0.17 13.59 0.55
N ILE A 179 0.93 13.92 1.21
CA ILE A 179 1.32 13.41 2.53
C ILE A 179 1.39 14.59 3.49
N GLU A 180 0.69 14.49 4.61
CA GLU A 180 0.84 15.41 5.74
C GLU A 180 1.13 14.60 7.00
N ILE A 181 2.10 15.09 7.76
CA ILE A 181 2.58 14.51 9.01
C ILE A 181 2.61 15.60 10.07
N ASP A 182 1.87 15.41 11.16
CA ASP A 182 1.82 16.39 12.25
C ASP A 182 3.04 16.33 13.17
N ASP A 183 3.57 15.13 13.42
CA ASP A 183 4.75 14.92 14.26
C ASP A 183 5.78 14.05 13.54
N PHE A 184 6.71 14.71 12.86
CA PHE A 184 7.79 14.08 12.11
C PHE A 184 9.08 14.11 12.90
N GLU A 185 9.68 12.93 13.08
CA GLU A 185 10.99 12.76 13.68
C GLU A 185 11.92 12.05 12.70
N LEU A 186 13.13 12.59 12.54
CA LEU A 186 14.14 12.05 11.65
C LEU A 186 15.45 11.92 12.41
N ARG A 187 16.00 10.71 12.45
CA ARG A 187 17.26 10.38 13.14
C ARG A 187 17.28 10.81 14.62
N GLY A 188 16.15 10.72 15.31
CA GLY A 188 16.01 11.17 16.71
C GLY A 188 15.73 12.66 16.88
N HIS A 189 15.68 13.44 15.78
CA HIS A 189 15.38 14.87 15.83
C HIS A 189 13.93 15.12 15.47
N ARG A 190 13.21 15.79 16.37
CA ARG A 190 11.83 16.21 16.11
C ARG A 190 11.83 17.41 15.18
N LEU A 191 11.38 17.19 13.95
CA LEU A 191 11.36 18.19 12.89
C LEU A 191 9.98 18.86 12.72
N GLY A 192 9.00 18.48 13.53
CA GLY A 192 7.68 19.11 13.56
C GLY A 192 6.79 18.63 12.42
N LYS A 193 6.16 19.55 11.69
CA LYS A 193 5.19 19.22 10.64
C LYS A 193 5.87 19.05 9.30
N LEU A 194 5.61 17.93 8.63
CA LEU A 194 6.06 17.67 7.25
C LEU A 194 4.84 17.61 6.33
N ALA A 195 4.94 18.29 5.19
CA ALA A 195 3.97 18.17 4.11
C ALA A 195 4.68 17.97 2.77
N VAL A 196 4.20 17.00 1.99
CA VAL A 196 4.76 16.61 0.69
C VAL A 196 3.63 16.45 -0.32
N GLU A 197 3.71 17.18 -1.42
CA GLU A 197 2.79 17.07 -2.56
C GLU A 197 3.57 16.89 -3.85
N ALA A 198 3.20 15.87 -4.60
CA ALA A 198 3.79 15.58 -5.89
C ALA A 198 2.77 15.00 -6.87
N VAL A 199 2.98 15.27 -8.16
CA VAL A 199 2.06 14.89 -9.23
C VAL A 199 2.81 14.32 -10.42
N ASN A 200 2.16 13.37 -11.10
CA ASN A 200 2.58 12.92 -12.42
C ASN A 200 2.03 13.86 -13.49
N ARG A 201 2.90 14.33 -14.38
CA ARG A 201 2.55 15.11 -15.56
C ARG A 201 3.05 14.40 -16.82
N ALA A 202 2.28 14.52 -17.89
CA ALA A 202 2.80 14.26 -19.22
C ALA A 202 3.57 15.50 -19.68
N ALA A 203 4.84 15.33 -20.02
CA ALA A 203 5.71 16.37 -20.55
C ALA A 203 6.23 15.95 -21.94
N GLY A 204 6.41 16.88 -22.87
CA GLY A 204 6.91 16.58 -24.23
C GLY A 204 5.94 16.97 -25.35
N GLU A 205 6.42 16.94 -26.59
CA GLU A 205 5.66 17.32 -27.78
C GLU A 205 4.55 16.30 -28.11
N SER A 206 3.50 16.75 -28.79
CA SER A 206 2.40 15.91 -29.27
C SER A 206 2.94 14.82 -30.20
N GLY A 207 3.14 13.62 -29.68
CA GLY A 207 3.74 12.48 -30.40
C GLY A 207 4.80 11.71 -29.61
N ASN A 208 5.39 12.31 -28.56
CA ASN A 208 6.34 11.63 -27.67
C ASN A 208 6.22 12.12 -26.21
N PRO A 209 5.10 11.82 -25.53
CA PRO A 209 4.92 12.20 -24.13
C PRO A 209 5.87 11.39 -23.24
N ARG A 210 6.71 12.12 -22.50
CA ARG A 210 7.54 11.61 -21.41
C ARG A 210 6.82 11.82 -20.09
N ALA A 211 6.89 10.84 -19.21
CA ALA A 211 6.41 11.05 -17.85
C ALA A 211 7.37 11.98 -17.09
N GLU A 212 6.78 12.95 -16.41
CA GLU A 212 7.45 13.84 -15.48
C GLU A 212 6.80 13.69 -14.11
N TRP A 213 7.62 13.40 -13.09
CA TRP A 213 7.19 13.49 -11.70
C TRP A 213 7.61 14.84 -11.15
N GLN A 214 6.66 15.62 -10.65
CA GLN A 214 6.89 16.97 -10.13
C GLN A 214 6.57 17.01 -8.64
N LEU A 215 7.57 17.31 -7.81
CA LEU A 215 7.39 17.72 -6.43
C LEU A 215 6.94 19.19 -6.41
N THR A 216 5.65 19.39 -6.18
CA THR A 216 5.04 20.71 -6.13
C THR A 216 5.35 21.40 -4.80
N ARG A 217 5.35 20.65 -3.71
CA ARG A 217 5.59 21.17 -2.36
C ARG A 217 6.28 20.12 -1.50
N LEU A 218 7.42 20.47 -0.93
CA LEU A 218 7.94 19.87 0.29
C LEU A 218 8.08 21.00 1.31
N GLN A 219 7.48 20.82 2.47
CA GLN A 219 7.52 21.81 3.53
C GLN A 219 7.73 21.12 4.86
N LEU A 220 8.76 21.57 5.58
CA LEU A 220 9.06 21.15 6.93
C LEU A 220 9.03 22.37 7.84
N ASN A 221 8.33 22.26 8.97
CA ASN A 221 8.10 23.39 9.86
C ASN A 221 8.17 22.97 11.33
N ASN A 222 9.08 23.59 12.07
CA ASN A 222 9.18 23.52 13.52
C ASN A 222 9.28 24.95 14.11
N PRO A 223 9.35 25.12 15.44
CA PRO A 223 9.46 26.46 16.06
C PRO A 223 10.71 27.24 15.65
N ASP A 224 11.79 26.56 15.28
CA ASP A 224 13.11 27.16 15.07
C ASP A 224 13.38 27.48 13.60
N ALA A 225 12.74 26.77 12.67
CA ALA A 225 13.03 26.84 11.25
C ALA A 225 11.85 26.39 10.38
N ARG A 226 11.87 26.90 9.15
CA ARG A 226 11.01 26.44 8.05
C ARG A 226 11.86 26.14 6.83
N LEU A 227 11.70 24.94 6.29
CA LEU A 227 12.31 24.51 5.04
C LEU A 227 11.22 24.29 3.99
N THR A 228 11.45 24.79 2.78
CA THR A 228 10.57 24.58 1.64
C THR A 228 11.38 24.16 0.42
N ALA A 229 10.93 23.16 -0.31
CA ALA A 229 11.55 22.69 -1.54
C ALA A 229 10.52 22.31 -2.60
N ASN A 230 10.95 22.30 -3.85
CA ASN A 230 10.21 21.81 -5.01
C ASN A 230 11.21 21.16 -5.99
N GLY A 231 10.70 20.40 -6.96
CA GLY A 231 11.58 19.69 -7.90
C GLY A 231 10.81 19.04 -9.05
N ARG A 232 11.53 18.68 -10.12
CA ARG A 232 10.99 18.01 -11.30
C ARG A 232 11.97 16.93 -11.75
N TRP A 233 11.45 15.73 -12.00
CA TRP A 233 12.19 14.57 -12.47
C TRP A 233 11.54 14.07 -13.74
N GLN A 234 12.29 14.07 -14.83
CA GLN A 234 11.81 13.61 -16.13
C GLN A 234 12.50 12.29 -16.47
N ALA A 235 11.76 11.38 -17.11
CA ALA A 235 12.38 10.20 -17.68
C ALA A 235 13.40 10.60 -18.75
N VAL A 236 14.69 10.34 -18.47
CA VAL A 236 15.74 10.52 -19.46
C VAL A 236 15.69 9.33 -20.41
N ALA A 237 15.26 9.56 -21.65
CA ALA A 237 15.33 8.54 -22.68
C ALA A 237 16.81 8.16 -22.93
N GLY A 238 17.24 6.96 -22.50
CA GLY A 238 18.51 6.38 -22.97
C GLY A 238 19.46 5.71 -21.97
N SER A 239 19.15 5.54 -20.68
CA SER A 239 20.07 4.81 -19.77
C SER A 239 19.78 3.30 -19.71
N ASN A 240 19.82 2.62 -20.86
CA ASN A 240 20.05 1.19 -20.87
C ASN A 240 21.58 0.97 -20.86
N ARG A 241 22.24 1.22 -19.72
CA ARG A 241 23.64 0.81 -19.53
C ARG A 241 23.68 -0.72 -19.44
N ARG A 242 23.69 -1.35 -20.61
CA ARG A 242 24.16 -2.73 -20.77
C ARG A 242 25.60 -2.77 -20.26
N HIS A 243 25.81 -3.27 -19.04
CA HIS A 243 27.14 -3.71 -18.63
C HIS A 243 27.55 -4.84 -19.57
N LYS A 244 28.42 -4.54 -20.54
CA LYS A 244 29.28 -5.57 -21.12
C LYS A 244 30.40 -5.80 -20.10
N ALA A 245 30.43 -7.00 -19.54
CA ALA A 245 31.64 -7.51 -18.94
C ALA A 245 32.70 -7.66 -20.04
N GLN A 246 33.91 -7.17 -19.75
CA GLN A 246 35.15 -7.58 -20.38
C GLN A 246 36.10 -7.99 -19.27
#